data_AF-A0A6G1BYS7-F1
#
_entry.id   AF-A0A6G1BYS7-F1
#
_cell.length_a   1.000
_cell.length_b   1.000
_cell.length_c   1.000
_cell.angle_alpha   90.00
_cell.angle_beta   90.00
_cell.angle_gamma   90.00
#
_symmetry.space_group_name_H-M   'P 1'
#
loop_
_entity.id
_entity.type
_entity.pdbx_description
1 polymer ?
#
loop_
_entity_poly.entity_id
_entity_poly.type
_entity_poly.pdbx_seq_one_letter_code
_entity_poly.pdbx_strand_id
1 'polypeptide(L)'
;MMGLVGNVVDAAIGCLVQSILGSFLTGHMEVWTREVGLDEDVEKLEFEMRNAEMVLAASEGRKIDNKLLARSLDDVRELLYDAEDVMDELDYYRLQQQIEQGSP
;
A
#
# COMPACT_ATOMS: atom_id res chain seq x y z
N MET A 1 19.77 -24.90 6.33
CA MET A 1 19.60 -23.68 5.50
C MET A 1 18.10 -23.52 5.24
N MET A 2 17.60 -22.28 5.32
CA MET A 2 16.22 -21.83 5.08
C MET A 2 15.17 -22.15 6.17
N GLY A 3 14.99 -21.21 7.10
CA GLY A 3 13.86 -21.17 8.05
C GLY A 3 13.34 -19.75 8.29
N LEU A 4 13.58 -18.85 7.33
CA LEU A 4 13.34 -17.40 7.46
C LEU A 4 12.25 -16.87 6.51
N VAL A 5 11.49 -17.76 5.87
CA VAL A 5 10.48 -17.36 4.87
C VAL A 5 9.15 -16.99 5.54
N GLY A 6 8.91 -17.44 6.78
CA GLY A 6 7.68 -17.15 7.51
C GLY A 6 7.67 -15.86 8.33
N ASN A 7 8.82 -15.19 8.52
CA ASN A 7 8.89 -13.95 9.32
C ASN A 7 9.22 -12.70 8.48
N VAL A 8 9.97 -12.84 7.38
CA VAL A 8 10.33 -11.71 6.52
C VAL A 8 9.17 -11.32 5.58
N VAL A 9 8.39 -12.29 5.11
CA VAL A 9 7.25 -12.03 4.22
C VAL A 9 6.17 -11.20 4.92
N ASP A 10 5.80 -11.58 6.16
CA ASP A 10 4.83 -10.83 6.96
C ASP A 10 5.34 -9.42 7.31
N ALA A 11 6.63 -9.29 7.62
CA ALA A 11 7.22 -8.00 7.94
C ALA A 11 7.25 -7.05 6.74
N ALA A 12 7.61 -7.53 5.54
CA ALA A 12 7.66 -6.71 4.33
C ALA A 12 6.25 -6.25 3.91
N ILE A 13 5.27 -7.16 3.90
CA ILE A 13 3.87 -6.83 3.59
C ILE A 13 3.34 -5.81 4.62
N GLY A 14 3.59 -6.03 5.91
CA GLY A 14 3.20 -5.08 6.95
C GLY A 14 3.81 -3.69 6.76
N CYS A 15 5.11 -3.62 6.43
CA CYS A 15 5.76 -2.34 6.13
C CYS A 15 5.12 -1.62 4.94
N LEU A 16 4.84 -2.32 3.83
CA LEU A 16 4.23 -1.71 2.64
C LEU A 16 2.81 -1.22 2.90
N VAL A 17 2.00 -2.01 3.61
CA VAL A 17 0.64 -1.60 4.00
C VAL A 17 0.67 -0.34 4.86
N GLN A 18 1.58 -0.27 5.85
CA GLN A 18 1.76 0.93 6.67
C GLN A 18 2.30 2.11 5.86
N SER A 19 3.20 1.87 4.91
CA SER A 19 3.74 2.88 3.99
C SER A 19 2.58 3.54 3.26
N ILE A 20 1.79 2.78 2.50
CA ILE A 20 0.66 3.26 1.70
C ILE A 20 -0.38 3.99 2.56
N LEU A 21 -0.73 3.46 3.73
CA LEU A 21 -1.67 4.11 4.65
C LEU A 21 -1.12 5.42 5.25
N GLY A 22 0.18 5.47 5.53
CA GLY A 22 0.83 6.57 6.25
C GLY A 22 1.31 7.71 5.37
N SER A 23 1.83 7.42 4.19
CA SER A 23 2.41 8.43 3.29
C SER A 23 1.36 9.26 2.57
N PHE A 24 0.20 8.68 2.26
CA PHE A 24 -0.63 9.23 1.18
C PHE A 24 -2.11 9.44 1.51
N LEU A 25 -2.65 8.90 2.61
CA LEU A 25 -4.00 9.22 3.08
C LEU A 25 -4.01 10.44 4.02
N THR A 26 -3.26 11.47 3.65
CA THR A 26 -3.35 12.77 4.31
C THR A 26 -4.36 13.63 3.58
N GLY A 27 -5.13 14.46 4.30
CA GLY A 27 -6.31 15.15 3.73
C GLY A 27 -6.08 16.04 2.50
N HIS A 28 -4.83 16.34 2.12
CA HIS A 28 -4.52 17.04 0.87
C HIS A 28 -4.62 16.13 -0.36
N MET A 29 -4.27 14.85 -0.23
CA MET A 29 -4.39 13.90 -1.33
C MET A 29 -5.86 13.56 -1.61
N GLU A 30 -6.68 13.36 -0.58
CA GLU A 30 -8.12 13.12 -0.75
C GLU A 30 -8.86 14.24 -1.48
N VAL A 31 -8.43 15.49 -1.29
CA VAL A 31 -9.04 16.63 -2.01
C VAL A 31 -8.59 16.59 -3.47
N TRP A 32 -7.30 16.41 -3.70
CA TRP A 32 -6.73 16.40 -5.04
C TRP A 32 -7.22 15.24 -5.90
N THR A 33 -7.36 14.03 -5.34
CA THR A 33 -7.86 12.86 -6.06
C THR A 33 -9.30 13.07 -6.53
N ARG A 34 -10.13 13.79 -5.76
CA ARG A 34 -11.48 14.22 -6.21
C ARG A 34 -11.43 15.20 -7.38
N GLU A 35 -10.47 16.11 -7.40
CA GLU A 35 -10.30 17.07 -8.51
C GLU A 35 -9.90 16.39 -9.82
N VAL A 36 -9.08 15.33 -9.74
CA VAL A 36 -8.64 14.56 -10.92
C VAL A 36 -9.50 13.33 -11.22
N GLY A 37 -10.53 13.05 -10.41
CA GLY A 37 -11.49 11.96 -10.62
C GLY A 37 -10.98 10.56 -10.29
N LEU A 38 -10.08 10.44 -9.31
CA LEU A 38 -9.47 9.19 -8.83
C LEU A 38 -9.87 8.86 -7.38
N ASP A 39 -10.85 9.55 -6.82
CA ASP A 39 -11.27 9.41 -5.43
C ASP A 39 -11.80 8.00 -5.11
N GLU A 40 -12.64 7.43 -5.99
CA GLU A 40 -13.18 6.08 -5.79
C GLU A 40 -12.06 5.01 -5.80
N ASP A 41 -11.08 5.12 -6.70
CA ASP A 41 -9.98 4.18 -6.80
C ASP A 41 -9.06 4.25 -5.57
N VAL A 42 -8.79 5.45 -5.07
CA VAL A 42 -7.97 5.66 -3.87
C VAL A 42 -8.70 5.20 -2.60
N GLU A 43 -10.00 5.48 -2.47
CA GLU A 43 -10.82 4.97 -1.36
C GLU A 43 -10.87 3.43 -1.35
N LYS A 44 -10.93 2.81 -2.53
CA LYS A 44 -10.87 1.35 -2.65
C LYS A 44 -9.51 0.80 -2.24
N LEU A 45 -8.41 1.44 -2.63
CA LEU A 45 -7.07 1.04 -2.22
C LEU A 45 -6.91 1.13 -0.69
N GLU A 46 -7.37 2.22 -0.07
CA GLU A 46 -7.39 2.35 1.39
C GLU A 46 -8.15 1.20 2.06
N PHE A 47 -9.34 0.88 1.55
CA PHE A 47 -10.16 -0.20 2.08
C PHE A 47 -9.41 -1.54 2.04
N GLU A 48 -8.75 -1.86 0.93
CA GLU A 48 -7.96 -3.09 0.82
C GLU A 48 -6.72 -3.09 1.74
N MET A 49 -6.06 -1.93 1.94
CA MET A 49 -4.95 -1.82 2.89
C MET A 49 -5.40 -2.08 4.33
N ARG A 50 -6.55 -1.54 4.75
CA ARG A 50 -7.13 -1.81 6.07
C ARG A 50 -7.54 -3.28 6.25
N ASN A 51 -8.03 -3.92 5.19
CA ASN A 51 -8.29 -5.36 5.20
C ASN A 51 -6.98 -6.16 5.36
N ALA A 52 -5.92 -5.77 4.67
CA ALA A 52 -4.61 -6.39 4.79
C ALA A 52 -4.03 -6.22 6.20
N GLU A 53 -4.14 -5.04 6.83
CA GLU A 53 -3.78 -4.85 8.24
C GLU A 53 -4.52 -5.82 9.17
N MET A 54 -5.84 -5.96 8.98
CA MET A 54 -6.66 -6.86 9.80
C MET A 54 -6.22 -8.32 9.65
N VAL A 55 -5.92 -8.75 8.42
CA VAL A 55 -5.41 -10.10 8.15
C VAL A 55 -4.03 -10.32 8.78
N LEU A 56 -3.12 -9.36 8.65
CA LEU A 56 -1.77 -9.42 9.23
C LEU A 56 -1.81 -9.48 10.75
N ALA A 57 -2.64 -8.65 11.39
CA ALA A 57 -2.85 -8.67 12.83
C ALA A 57 -3.44 -10.02 13.27
N ALA A 58 -4.36 -10.58 12.50
CA ALA A 58 -4.90 -11.90 12.79
C ALA A 58 -3.85 -13.01 12.61
N SER A 59 -2.92 -12.88 11.65
CA SER A 59 -1.87 -13.87 11.39
C SER A 59 -0.62 -13.71 12.24
N GLU A 60 -0.52 -12.68 13.08
CA GLU A 60 0.65 -12.38 13.89
C GLU A 60 1.09 -13.60 14.73
N GLY A 61 2.39 -13.92 14.66
CA GLY A 61 2.99 -15.04 15.40
C GLY A 61 2.63 -16.44 14.88
N ARG A 62 1.84 -16.55 13.80
CA ARG A 62 1.52 -17.83 13.17
C ARG A 62 2.58 -18.19 12.13
N LYS A 63 2.92 -19.47 12.05
CA LYS A 63 3.82 -19.96 11.01
C LYS A 63 3.06 -20.31 9.74
N ILE A 64 3.52 -19.81 8.60
CA ILE A 64 2.99 -20.16 7.28
C ILE A 64 3.65 -21.47 6.81
N ASP A 65 2.97 -22.59 7.02
CA ASP A 65 3.41 -23.91 6.58
C ASP A 65 2.76 -24.35 5.25
N ASN A 66 1.80 -23.56 4.73
CA ASN A 66 1.10 -23.84 3.49
C ASN A 66 1.81 -23.16 2.31
N LYS A 67 2.36 -23.97 1.39
CA LYS A 67 3.06 -23.48 0.19
C LYS A 67 2.19 -22.65 -0.77
N LEU A 68 0.89 -22.94 -0.87
CA LEU A 68 -0.01 -22.16 -1.71
C LEU A 68 -0.25 -20.79 -1.09
N LEU A 69 -0.46 -20.74 0.23
CA LEU A 69 -0.59 -19.49 0.96
C LEU A 69 0.69 -18.63 0.85
N ALA A 70 1.86 -19.25 0.97
CA ALA A 70 3.13 -18.54 0.81
C ALA A 70 3.25 -17.89 -0.57
N ARG A 71 2.84 -18.58 -1.64
CA ARG A 71 2.83 -18.00 -3.00
C ARG A 71 1.84 -16.86 -3.13
N SER A 72 0.62 -17.02 -2.59
CA SER A 72 -0.36 -15.93 -2.61
C SER A 72 0.11 -14.70 -1.85
N LEU A 73 0.88 -14.87 -0.76
CA LEU A 73 1.49 -13.75 -0.04
C LEU A 73 2.64 -13.09 -0.82
N ASP A 74 3.41 -13.87 -1.59
CA ASP A 74 4.37 -13.31 -2.53
C ASP A 74 3.65 -12.47 -3.60
N ASP A 75 2.55 -12.97 -4.18
CA ASP A 75 1.76 -12.21 -5.17
C ASP A 75 1.17 -10.92 -4.57
N VAL A 76 0.67 -10.97 -3.33
CA VAL A 76 0.19 -9.79 -2.60
C VAL A 76 1.34 -8.79 -2.38
N ARG A 77 2.54 -9.26 -2.05
CA ARG A 77 3.70 -8.37 -1.88
C ARG A 77 4.05 -7.64 -3.17
N GLU A 78 4.06 -8.32 -4.31
CA GLU A 78 4.30 -7.66 -5.61
C GLU A 78 3.23 -6.61 -5.93
N LEU A 79 1.95 -6.92 -5.69
CA LEU A 79 0.87 -5.94 -5.85
C LEU A 79 1.00 -4.73 -4.92
N LEU A 80 1.56 -4.92 -3.72
CA LEU A 80 1.82 -3.82 -2.79
C LEU A 80 3.00 -2.95 -3.25
N TYR A 81 3.99 -3.51 -3.93
CA TYR A 81 5.03 -2.71 -4.58
C TYR A 81 4.44 -1.87 -5.73
N ASP A 82 3.63 -2.48 -6.59
CA ASP A 82 2.94 -1.75 -7.66
C ASP A 82 2.05 -0.62 -7.09
N ALA A 83 1.37 -0.86 -5.97
CA ALA A 83 0.55 0.14 -5.30
C ALA A 83 1.40 1.28 -4.70
N GLU A 84 2.53 0.97 -4.05
CA GLU A 84 3.45 2.00 -3.54
C GLU A 84 3.97 2.89 -4.68
N ASP A 85 4.40 2.29 -5.79
CA ASP A 85 4.88 3.02 -6.98
C ASP A 85 3.79 3.95 -7.55
N VAL A 86 2.55 3.46 -7.69
CA VAL A 86 1.43 4.29 -8.18
C VAL A 86 1.14 5.46 -7.23
N MET A 87 1.21 5.24 -5.92
CA MET A 87 0.96 6.30 -4.95
C MET A 87 2.07 7.36 -4.95
N ASP A 88 3.33 6.95 -5.13
CA ASP A 88 4.46 7.86 -5.33
C ASP A 88 4.28 8.72 -6.60
N GLU A 89 3.80 8.12 -7.70
CA GLU A 89 3.48 8.86 -8.92
C GLU A 89 2.35 9.86 -8.73
N LEU A 90 1.27 9.49 -8.03
CA LEU A 90 0.16 10.40 -7.72
C LEU A 90 0.64 11.59 -6.89
N ASP A 91 1.49 11.37 -5.91
CA ASP A 91 2.03 12.47 -5.09
C ASP A 91 2.95 13.38 -5.91
N TYR A 92 3.77 12.81 -6.80
CA TYR A 92 4.56 13.56 -7.75
C TYR A 92 3.67 14.48 -8.61
N TYR A 93 2.60 13.96 -9.22
CA TYR A 93 1.71 14.77 -10.06
C TYR A 93 0.96 15.85 -9.27
N ARG A 94 0.52 15.52 -8.04
CA ARG A 94 -0.08 16.49 -7.13
C ARG A 94 0.86 17.65 -6.84
N LEU A 95 2.11 17.35 -6.48
CA LEU A 95 3.13 18.36 -6.18
C LEU A 95 3.51 19.16 -7.44
N GLN A 96 3.63 18.49 -8.59
CA GLN A 96 3.91 19.16 -9.86
C GLN A 96 2.81 20.18 -10.19
N GLN A 97 1.53 19.80 -10.07
CA GLN A 97 0.42 20.69 -10.34
C GLN A 97 0.41 21.90 -9.39
N GLN A 98 0.73 21.70 -8.10
CA GLN A 98 0.86 22.80 -7.13
C GLN A 98 1.95 23.80 -7.51
N ILE A 99 3.09 23.33 -8.04
CA ILE A 99 4.20 24.19 -8.48
C ILE A 99 3.84 24.95 -9.76
N GLU A 100 3.21 24.27 -10.72
CA GLU A 100 2.82 24.85 -12.02
C GLU A 100 1.70 25.88 -11.88
N GLN A 101 0.72 25.63 -11.00
CA GLN A 101 -0.36 26.59 -10.70
C GLN A 101 0.04 27.66 -9.68
N GLY A 102 1.13 27.42 -8.93
CA GLY A 102 1.70 28.33 -7.94
C GLY A 102 2.80 29.25 -8.45
N SER A 103 3.14 29.20 -9.75
CA SER A 103 4.06 30.17 -10.37
C SER A 103 3.29 31.43 -10.84
N PRO A 104 3.71 32.64 -10.40
CA PRO A 104 3.10 33.90 -10.84
C PRO A 104 3.31 34.21 -12.34
#